data_AF-A0A414IE42-F1
#
_entry.id   AF-A0A414IE42-F1
#
_cell.length_a   1.000
_cell.length_b   1.000
_cell.length_c   1.000
_cell.angle_alpha   90.00
_cell.angle_beta   90.00
_cell.angle_gamma   90.00
#
_symmetry.space_group_name_H-M   'P 1'
#
loop_
_entity.id
_entity.type
_entity.pdbx_description
1 polymer ?
#
loop_
_entity_poly.entity_id
_entity_poly.type
_entity_poly.pdbx_seq_one_letter_code
_entity_poly.pdbx_strand_id
1 'polypeptide(L)'
;MNTTYQTLIVKFSEPIAALDGIFDDAQAWGTDTLKGWIDDYESTRFTATDSHTAVITSEYNMACVKEWLQRQTPIAEMREF
;
A
#
# COMPACT_ATOMS: atom_id res chain seq x y z
N MET A 1 -13.91 15.13 14.36
CA MET A 1 -12.49 14.76 14.56
C MET A 1 -11.70 15.50 13.51
N ASN A 2 -10.55 16.08 13.86
CA ASN A 2 -9.67 16.71 12.87
C ASN A 2 -8.86 15.57 12.25
N THR A 3 -9.42 14.87 11.28
CA THR A 3 -8.80 13.70 10.66
C THR A 3 -7.80 14.19 9.61
N THR A 4 -6.58 14.43 10.07
CA THR A 4 -5.46 14.72 9.18
C THR A 4 -5.04 13.43 8.48
N TYR A 5 -4.81 13.50 7.17
CA TYR A 5 -4.23 12.38 6.44
C TYR A 5 -2.86 12.02 7.03
N GLN A 6 -2.67 10.74 7.35
CA GLN A 6 -1.36 10.18 7.66
C GLN A 6 -0.63 9.87 6.37
N THR A 7 0.69 10.03 6.37
CA THR A 7 1.54 9.72 5.21
C THR A 7 2.57 8.67 5.58
N LEU A 8 2.68 7.64 4.74
CA LEU A 8 3.67 6.57 4.86
C LEU A 8 4.45 6.46 3.55
N ILE A 9 5.77 6.56 3.63
CA ILE A 9 6.66 6.23 2.53
C ILE A 9 7.13 4.79 2.74
N VAL A 10 6.92 3.95 1.73
CA VAL A 10 7.31 2.54 1.73
C VAL A 10 8.29 2.28 0.60
N LYS A 11 9.42 1.66 0.91
CA LYS A 11 10.33 1.09 -0.06
C LYS A 11 10.28 -0.43 0.03
N PHE A 12 9.90 -1.06 -1.07
CA PHE A 12 9.83 -2.50 -1.22
C PHE A 12 11.19 -3.07 -1.65
N SER A 13 11.49 -4.29 -1.19
CA SER A 13 12.69 -5.02 -1.61
C SER A 13 12.54 -5.57 -3.03
N GLU A 14 11.30 -5.84 -3.44
CA GLU A 14 10.93 -6.27 -4.79
C GLU A 14 10.23 -5.13 -5.54
N PRO A 15 10.24 -5.13 -6.89
CA PRO A 15 9.47 -4.16 -7.67
C PRO A 15 7.98 -4.26 -7.34
N ILE A 16 7.28 -3.13 -7.31
CA ILE A 16 5.82 -3.07 -7.07
C ILE A 16 5.06 -3.98 -8.06
N ALA A 17 5.50 -4.02 -9.33
CA ALA A 17 4.92 -4.90 -10.34
C ALA A 17 5.06 -6.41 -10.04
N ALA A 18 6.06 -6.80 -9.25
CA ALA A 18 6.17 -8.19 -8.78
C ALA A 18 5.18 -8.46 -7.64
N LEU A 19 4.92 -7.46 -6.79
CA LEU A 19 3.95 -7.55 -5.69
C LEU A 19 2.51 -7.63 -6.15
N ASP A 20 2.20 -7.15 -7.36
CA ASP A 20 0.90 -7.35 -8.00
C ASP A 20 0.56 -8.85 -8.13
N GLY A 21 1.57 -9.72 -8.18
CA GLY A 21 1.40 -11.18 -8.18
C GLY A 21 0.76 -11.77 -6.91
N ILE A 22 0.63 -11.01 -5.82
CA ILE A 22 -0.16 -11.41 -4.64
C ILE A 22 -1.66 -11.50 -4.98
N PHE A 23 -2.10 -10.72 -5.97
CA PHE A 23 -3.49 -10.56 -6.39
C PHE A 23 -3.77 -11.34 -7.69
N ASP A 24 -3.28 -12.58 -7.77
CA ASP A 24 -3.36 -13.44 -8.95
C ASP A 24 -4.78 -13.90 -9.31
N ASP A 25 -5.67 -14.00 -8.32
CA ASP A 25 -7.12 -14.20 -8.50
C ASP A 25 -7.90 -12.89 -8.30
N ALA A 26 -7.95 -12.08 -9.36
CA ALA A 26 -8.64 -10.79 -9.34
C ALA A 26 -10.13 -10.88 -8.96
N GLN A 27 -10.78 -12.03 -9.18
CA GLN A 27 -12.19 -12.21 -8.81
C GLN A 27 -12.33 -12.37 -7.29
N ALA A 28 -11.40 -13.08 -6.64
CA ALA A 28 -11.37 -13.24 -5.19
C ALA A 28 -10.94 -11.95 -4.48
N TRP A 29 -9.95 -11.25 -5.04
CA TRP A 29 -9.37 -10.04 -4.44
C TRP A 29 -10.13 -8.75 -4.78
N GLY A 30 -10.91 -8.72 -5.86
CA GLY A 30 -11.55 -7.51 -6.39
C GLY A 30 -10.59 -6.57 -7.15
N THR A 31 -9.29 -6.91 -7.19
CA THR A 31 -8.24 -6.20 -7.92
C THR A 31 -7.11 -7.16 -8.27
N ASP A 32 -6.27 -6.78 -9.23
CA ASP A 32 -5.08 -7.50 -9.69
C ASP A 32 -3.77 -6.76 -9.34
N THR A 33 -3.83 -5.69 -8.53
CA THR A 33 -2.65 -4.88 -8.18
C THR A 33 -2.62 -4.49 -6.72
N LEU A 34 -1.41 -4.32 -6.18
CA LEU A 34 -1.20 -3.78 -4.83
C LEU A 34 -1.80 -2.37 -4.69
N LYS A 35 -1.68 -1.57 -5.76
CA LYS A 35 -2.28 -0.24 -5.82
C LYS A 35 -3.80 -0.32 -5.68
N GLY A 36 -4.46 -1.18 -6.46
CA GLY A 36 -5.92 -1.30 -6.42
C GLY A 36 -6.41 -1.76 -5.05
N TRP A 37 -5.71 -2.68 -4.41
CA TRP A 37 -6.04 -3.16 -3.07
C TRP A 37 -5.97 -2.03 -2.03
N ILE A 38 -4.91 -1.20 -2.07
CA ILE A 38 -4.75 -0.09 -1.13
C ILE A 38 -5.75 1.05 -1.43
N ASP A 39 -6.02 1.32 -2.71
CA ASP A 39 -6.94 2.38 -3.13
C ASP A 39 -8.42 2.06 -2.85
N ASP A 40 -8.77 0.78 -2.66
CA ASP A 40 -10.13 0.33 -2.32
C ASP A 40 -10.55 0.77 -0.91
N TYR A 41 -9.57 0.96 0.00
CA TYR A 41 -9.85 1.53 1.32
C TYR A 41 -10.26 3.00 1.20
N GLU A 42 -11.37 3.36 1.85
CA GLU A 42 -11.87 4.73 1.89
C GLU A 42 -10.77 5.70 2.35
N SER A 43 -10.70 6.86 1.68
CA SER A 43 -9.72 7.91 1.94
C SER A 43 -8.27 7.42 2.00
N THR A 44 -7.91 6.37 1.23
CA THR A 44 -6.56 5.81 1.17
C THR A 44 -6.04 5.83 -0.26
N ARG A 45 -4.80 6.29 -0.49
CA ARG A 45 -4.23 6.41 -1.83
C ARG A 45 -2.80 5.92 -1.88
N PHE A 46 -2.51 5.07 -2.86
CA PHE A 46 -1.17 4.61 -3.20
C PHE A 46 -0.63 5.33 -4.44
N THR A 47 0.53 5.97 -4.28
CA THR A 47 1.22 6.68 -5.37
C THR A 47 2.66 6.16 -5.48
N ALA A 48 2.93 5.34 -6.49
CA ALA A 48 4.30 4.91 -6.80
C ALA A 48 5.13 6.12 -7.26
N THR A 49 6.29 6.33 -6.65
CA THR A 49 7.25 7.36 -7.07
C THR A 49 8.35 6.78 -7.96
N ASP A 50 8.64 5.49 -7.80
CA ASP A 50 9.51 4.70 -8.66
C ASP A 50 9.08 3.22 -8.61
N SER A 51 9.86 2.31 -9.20
CA SER A 51 9.51 0.89 -9.29
C SER A 51 9.48 0.15 -7.94
N HIS A 52 10.10 0.69 -6.89
CA HIS A 52 10.20 0.07 -5.56
C HIS A 52 9.63 0.96 -4.45
N THR A 53 9.36 2.24 -4.71
CA THR A 53 8.95 3.20 -3.69
C THR A 53 7.54 3.72 -3.96
N ALA A 54 6.74 3.79 -2.90
CA ALA A 54 5.42 4.40 -2.94
C ALA A 54 5.17 5.28 -1.73
N VAL A 55 4.36 6.32 -1.96
CA VAL A 55 3.74 7.13 -0.91
C VAL A 55 2.31 6.65 -0.75
N ILE A 56 1.94 6.34 0.49
CA ILE A 56 0.57 6.00 0.88
C ILE A 56 0.05 7.10 1.77
N THR A 57 -1.11 7.65 1.44
CA THR A 57 -1.87 8.52 2.33
C THR A 57 -3.12 7.80 2.79
N SER A 58 -3.50 7.96 4.06
CA SER A 58 -4.75 7.41 4.59
C SER A 58 -5.29 8.26 5.72
N GLU A 59 -6.60 8.48 5.71
CA GLU A 59 -7.29 9.19 6.80
C GLU A 59 -7.57 8.26 8.00
N TYR A 60 -8.00 7.02 7.73
CA TYR A 60 -8.51 6.11 8.75
C TYR A 60 -7.76 4.77 8.83
N ASN A 61 -7.16 4.32 7.74
CA ASN A 61 -6.74 2.93 7.57
C ASN A 61 -5.22 2.72 7.68
N MET A 62 -4.44 3.76 8.02
CA MET A 62 -2.97 3.68 7.98
C MET A 62 -2.40 2.52 8.81
N ALA A 63 -2.92 2.30 10.03
CA ALA A 63 -2.46 1.22 10.89
C ALA A 63 -2.71 -0.16 10.25
N CYS A 64 -3.91 -0.38 9.70
CA CYS A 64 -4.29 -1.63 9.05
C CYS A 64 -3.47 -1.86 7.77
N VAL A 65 -3.30 -0.82 6.95
CA VAL A 65 -2.50 -0.87 5.71
C VAL A 65 -1.05 -1.21 6.04
N LYS A 66 -0.45 -0.52 7.03
CA LYS A 66 0.93 -0.78 7.45
C LYS A 66 1.11 -2.20 7.96
N GLU A 67 0.21 -2.69 8.83
CA GLU A 67 0.29 -4.06 9.34
C GLU A 67 0.22 -5.09 8.21
N TRP A 68 -0.71 -4.90 7.27
CA TRP A 68 -0.86 -5.81 6.14
C TRP A 68 0.40 -5.82 5.26
N LEU A 69 0.94 -4.64 4.93
CA LEU A 69 2.17 -4.51 4.13
C LEU A 69 3.36 -5.21 4.79
N GLN A 70 3.53 -5.04 6.10
CA GLN A 70 4.62 -5.70 6.85
C GLN A 70 4.51 -7.23 6.86
N ARG A 71 3.29 -7.77 6.76
CA ARG A 71 3.03 -9.21 6.76
C ARG A 71 3.12 -9.85 5.38
N GLN A 72 2.67 -9.14 4.35
CA GLN A 72 2.45 -9.71 3.01
C GLN A 72 3.51 -9.31 1.97
N THR A 73 4.30 -8.27 2.24
CA THR A 73 5.28 -7.76 1.26
C THR A 73 6.68 -7.69 1.86
N PRO A 74 7.75 -7.88 1.07
CA PRO A 74 9.12 -7.74 1.54
C PRO A 74 9.52 -6.26 1.59
N ILE A 75 9.60 -5.72 2.80
CA ILE A 75 9.82 -4.29 3.05
C ILE A 75 11.31 -4.02 3.28
N ALA A 76 11.87 -3.07 2.53
CA ALA A 76 13.22 -2.56 2.74
C ALA A 76 13.23 -1.38 3.72
N GLU A 77 12.27 -0.46 3.61
CA GLU A 77 12.16 0.72 4.47
C GLU A 77 10.69 1.16 4.62
N MET A 78 10.34 1.68 5.80
CA MET A 78 9.07 2.37 6.05
C MET A 78 9.30 3.62 6.89
N ARG A 79 8.68 4.73 6.49
CA ARG A 79 8.78 6.00 7.20
C ARG A 79 7.45 6.74 7.26
N GLU A 80 7.05 7.14 8.46
CA GLU A 80 5.83 7.89 8.75
C GLU A 80 6.10 9.40 8.84
N PHE A 81 5.08 10.20 8.50
CA PHE A 81 5.08 11.67 8.58
C PHE A 81 3.77 12.20 9.15
#